data_AF-A0A382BU01-F1
#
_entry.id   AF-A0A382BU01-F1
#
_cell.length_a   1.000
_cell.length_b   1.000
_cell.length_c   1.000
_cell.angle_alpha   90.00
_cell.angle_beta   90.00
_cell.angle_gamma   90.00
#
_symmetry.space_group_name_H-M   'P 1'
#
loop_
_entity.id
_entity.type
_entity.pdbx_description
1 polymer ?
#
loop_
_entity_poly.entity_id
_entity_poly.type
_entity_poly.pdbx_seq_one_letter_code
_entity_poly.pdbx_strand_id
1 'polypeptide(L)'
;VVISLAVGFMSNRVNDLLRNQGQMIAGKQSYWLAYSGIEVAAINRFAGITAGTNTYTLVGGDISNVGTTSADKFNGVNRTNIITSTGTTGEGSKILKWTLGSSTEYALFFDGDDDIVNIDAI
;
A
#
# COMPACT_ATOMS: atom_id res chain seq x y z
N VAL A 1 -25.81 4.58 -47.41
CA VAL A 1 -25.04 3.33 -47.19
C VAL A 1 -23.61 3.60 -46.75
N VAL A 2 -22.75 4.21 -47.57
CA VAL A 2 -21.31 4.37 -47.24
C VAL A 2 -21.08 5.25 -46.00
N ILE A 3 -21.77 6.39 -45.90
CA ILE A 3 -21.66 7.30 -44.73
C ILE A 3 -22.16 6.61 -43.45
N SER A 4 -23.29 5.90 -43.51
CA SER A 4 -23.84 5.18 -42.36
C SER A 4 -22.91 4.07 -41.85
N LEU A 5 -22.23 3.36 -42.76
CA LEU A 5 -21.25 2.35 -42.41
C LEU A 5 -19.99 2.97 -41.77
N ALA A 6 -19.51 4.09 -42.33
CA ALA A 6 -18.38 4.83 -41.77
C ALA A 6 -18.68 5.39 -40.37
N VAL A 7 -19.88 5.95 -40.16
CA VAL A 7 -20.34 6.43 -38.84
C VAL A 7 -20.45 5.27 -37.84
N GLY A 8 -20.96 4.11 -38.26
CA GLY A 8 -21.02 2.91 -37.42
C GLY A 8 -19.63 2.43 -36.99
N PHE A 9 -18.68 2.35 -37.92
CA PHE A 9 -17.30 1.97 -37.63
C PHE A 9 -16.62 2.93 -36.64
N MET A 10 -16.76 4.24 -36.86
CA MET A 10 -16.20 5.26 -35.97
C MET A 10 -16.86 5.26 -34.59
N SER A 11 -18.17 5.03 -34.51
CA SER A 11 -18.90 4.95 -33.24
C SER A 11 -18.41 3.78 -32.38
N ASN A 12 -18.19 2.61 -32.98
CA ASN A 12 -17.63 1.46 -32.29
C ASN A 12 -16.21 1.75 -31.78
N ARG A 13 -15.37 2.37 -32.61
CA ARG A 13 -14.02 2.76 -32.22
C ARG A 13 -13.98 3.76 -31.06
N VAL A 14 -14.89 4.72 -31.04
CA VAL A 14 -15.01 5.68 -29.92
C VAL A 14 -15.44 4.96 -28.64
N ASN A 15 -16.44 4.08 -28.71
CA ASN A 15 -16.89 3.31 -27.54
C ASN A 15 -15.77 2.44 -26.96
N ASP A 16 -15.01 1.74 -27.80
CA ASP A 16 -13.88 0.93 -27.36
C ASP A 16 -12.79 1.79 -26.71
N LEU A 17 -12.49 2.96 -27.29
CA LEU A 17 -11.51 3.88 -26.73
C LEU A 17 -11.96 4.40 -25.35
N LEU A 18 -13.22 4.81 -25.21
CA LEU A 18 -13.77 5.32 -23.96
C LEU A 18 -13.76 4.24 -22.87
N ARG A 19 -14.14 3.01 -23.21
CA ARG A 19 -14.09 1.89 -22.26
C ARG A 19 -12.66 1.62 -21.79
N ASN A 20 -11.71 1.57 -22.72
CA ASN A 20 -10.30 1.35 -22.39
C ASN A 20 -9.72 2.49 -21.54
N GLN A 21 -10.10 3.75 -21.82
CA GLN A 21 -9.70 4.89 -21.01
C GLN A 21 -10.29 4.82 -19.60
N GLY A 22 -11.57 4.46 -19.46
CA GLY A 22 -12.22 4.26 -18.15
C GLY A 22 -11.50 3.20 -17.31
N GLN A 23 -11.20 2.05 -17.91
CA GLN A 23 -10.45 0.99 -17.24
C GLN A 23 -9.02 1.42 -16.85
N MET A 24 -8.34 2.18 -17.71
CA MET A 24 -7.01 2.72 -17.41
C MET A 24 -7.05 3.69 -16.21
N ILE A 25 -8.05 4.57 -16.16
CA ILE A 25 -8.21 5.53 -15.05
C ILE A 25 -8.50 4.79 -13.75
N ALA A 26 -9.42 3.84 -13.75
CA ALA A 26 -9.73 3.05 -12.56
C ALA A 26 -8.53 2.19 -12.09
N GLY A 27 -7.73 1.68 -13.03
CA GLY A 27 -6.46 1.00 -12.74
C GLY A 27 -5.43 1.90 -12.06
N LYS A 28 -5.33 3.17 -12.47
CA LYS A 28 -4.48 4.17 -11.80
C LYS A 28 -5.03 4.56 -10.44
N GLN A 29 -6.34 4.71 -10.31
CA GLN A 29 -7.00 5.05 -9.07
C GLN A 29 -6.83 3.95 -8.02
N SER A 30 -7.07 2.70 -8.37
CA SER A 30 -6.81 1.54 -7.50
C SER A 30 -5.34 1.46 -7.05
N TYR A 31 -4.39 1.79 -7.94
CA TYR A 31 -2.98 1.90 -7.56
C TYR A 31 -2.74 3.00 -6.52
N TRP A 32 -3.27 4.21 -6.74
CA TRP A 32 -3.12 5.31 -5.80
C TRP A 32 -3.78 5.01 -4.45
N LEU A 33 -4.95 4.38 -4.44
CA LEU A 33 -5.59 3.91 -3.21
C LEU A 33 -4.71 2.91 -2.46
N ALA A 34 -4.13 1.94 -3.17
CA ALA A 34 -3.20 1.00 -2.57
C ALA A 34 -1.96 1.72 -2.00
N TYR A 35 -1.42 2.72 -2.72
CA TYR A 35 -0.27 3.49 -2.26
C TYR A 35 -0.60 4.28 -0.99
N SER A 36 -1.71 5.02 -0.98
CA SER A 36 -2.18 5.76 0.19
C SER A 36 -2.43 4.85 1.38
N GLY A 37 -2.87 3.60 1.17
CA GLY A 37 -2.97 2.63 2.26
C GLY A 37 -1.62 2.35 2.94
N ILE A 38 -0.53 2.22 2.18
CA ILE A 38 0.82 2.07 2.77
C ILE A 38 1.21 3.31 3.58
N GLU A 39 0.91 4.51 3.09
CA GLU A 39 1.21 5.76 3.81
C GLU A 39 0.43 5.88 5.13
N VAL A 40 -0.88 5.61 5.10
CA VAL A 40 -1.74 5.62 6.30
C VAL A 40 -1.26 4.59 7.32
N ALA A 41 -0.83 3.42 6.85
CA ALA A 41 -0.26 2.39 7.72
C ALA A 41 1.08 2.84 8.33
N ALA A 42 1.96 3.49 7.56
CA ALA A 42 3.24 4.00 8.05
C ALA A 42 3.08 5.12 9.10
N ILE A 43 2.07 6.00 8.95
CA ILE A 43 1.75 7.06 9.93
C ILE A 43 1.33 6.45 11.28
N ASN A 44 0.63 5.32 11.29
CA ASN A 44 0.10 4.69 12.51
C ASN A 44 1.16 4.01 13.41
N ARG A 45 2.46 4.23 13.18
CA ARG A 45 3.63 3.75 13.96
C ARG A 45 3.69 2.22 14.00
N PHE A 46 4.76 1.63 13.43
CA PHE A 46 5.01 0.18 13.26
C PHE A 46 4.86 -0.72 14.50
N ALA A 47 4.68 -0.14 15.68
CA ALA A 47 4.42 -0.81 16.95
C ALA A 47 2.96 -1.27 17.14
N GLY A 48 2.01 -0.73 16.34
CA GLY A 48 0.58 -0.82 16.64
C GLY A 48 -0.32 -1.23 15.48
N ILE A 49 0.22 -1.55 14.29
CA ILE A 49 -0.55 -2.32 13.30
C ILE A 49 -0.61 -3.74 13.84
N THR A 50 -1.52 -3.97 14.79
CA THR A 50 -1.93 -5.31 15.21
C THR A 50 -2.20 -6.11 13.95
N ALA A 51 -1.66 -7.33 13.86
CA ALA A 51 -1.92 -8.26 12.77
C ALA A 51 -3.43 -8.31 12.51
N GLY A 52 -3.88 -7.64 11.46
CA GLY A 52 -5.26 -7.22 11.34
C GLY A 52 -5.50 -6.46 10.05
N THR A 53 -6.74 -6.53 9.58
CA THR A 53 -7.17 -5.85 8.37
C THR A 53 -7.83 -4.53 8.76
N ASN A 54 -7.30 -3.41 8.27
CA ASN A 54 -7.91 -2.10 8.40
C ASN A 54 -8.48 -1.68 7.05
N THR A 55 -9.79 -1.44 7.00
CA THR A 55 -10.49 -1.06 5.77
C THR A 55 -10.98 0.38 5.86
N TYR A 56 -10.72 1.16 4.81
CA TYR A 56 -11.18 2.53 4.66
C TYR A 56 -12.00 2.64 3.38
N THR A 57 -13.25 3.07 3.50
CA THR A 57 -14.16 3.25 2.36
C THR A 57 -14.26 4.71 1.99
N LEU A 58 -13.97 5.01 0.72
CA LEU A 58 -14.00 6.34 0.14
C LEU A 58 -14.99 6.35 -1.02
N VAL A 59 -15.43 7.54 -1.44
CA VAL A 59 -16.33 7.71 -2.60
C VAL A 59 -15.74 7.08 -3.87
N GLY A 60 -14.41 7.09 -4.00
CA GLY A 60 -13.70 6.55 -5.16
C GLY A 60 -13.31 5.07 -5.06
N GLY A 61 -13.64 4.38 -3.96
CA GLY A 61 -13.22 3.00 -3.73
C GLY A 61 -12.69 2.75 -2.32
N ASP A 62 -12.19 1.54 -2.11
CA ASP A 62 -11.76 1.05 -0.80
C ASP A 62 -10.25 0.89 -0.72
N ILE A 63 -9.73 1.05 0.49
CA ILE A 63 -8.36 0.71 0.88
C ILE A 63 -8.44 -0.38 1.94
N SER A 64 -7.68 -1.46 1.78
CA SER A 64 -7.57 -2.54 2.77
C SER A 64 -6.10 -2.81 3.08
N ASN A 65 -5.70 -2.52 4.31
CA ASN A 65 -4.33 -2.71 4.80
C ASN A 65 -4.26 -3.94 5.70
N VAL A 66 -3.34 -4.85 5.40
CA VAL A 66 -3.04 -6.03 6.19
C VAL A 66 -1.58 -5.99 6.63
N GLY A 67 -1.36 -5.90 7.95
CA GLY A 67 -0.04 -6.01 8.55
C GLY A 67 0.28 -7.46 8.95
N THR A 68 1.51 -7.90 8.68
CA THR A 68 2.05 -9.17 9.19
C THR A 68 3.10 -8.88 10.26
N THR A 69 2.85 -9.38 11.47
CA THR A 69 3.76 -9.27 12.61
C THR A 69 4.99 -10.16 12.43
N SER A 70 6.15 -9.66 12.84
CA SER A 70 7.42 -10.39 12.94
C SER A 70 7.73 -10.77 14.40
N ALA A 71 8.68 -11.68 14.59
CA ALA A 71 9.29 -11.93 15.90
C ALA A 71 10.16 -10.75 16.38
N ASP A 72 10.60 -9.90 15.44
CA ASP A 72 11.34 -8.68 15.74
C ASP A 72 10.54 -7.77 16.68
N LYS A 73 11.25 -7.13 17.61
CA LYS A 73 10.64 -6.27 18.61
C LYS A 73 10.81 -4.80 18.25
N PHE A 74 9.80 -4.00 18.54
CA PHE A 74 9.90 -2.55 18.64
C PHE A 74 9.26 -2.13 19.97
N ASN A 75 10.04 -1.47 20.83
CA ASN A 75 9.60 -1.11 22.18
C ASN A 75 9.01 -2.30 22.98
N GLY A 76 9.66 -3.47 22.89
CA GLY A 76 9.25 -4.70 23.60
C GLY A 76 8.10 -5.51 22.96
N VAL A 77 7.43 -5.00 21.93
CA VAL A 77 6.28 -5.66 21.28
C VAL A 77 6.65 -6.16 19.88
N ASN A 78 6.03 -7.25 19.41
CA ASN A 78 6.16 -7.72 18.02
C ASN A 78 5.83 -6.59 17.06
N ARG A 79 6.78 -6.23 16.21
CA ARG A 79 6.59 -5.18 15.20
C ARG A 79 5.96 -5.76 13.93
N THR A 80 5.38 -4.90 13.11
CA THR A 80 4.92 -5.27 11.75
C THR A 80 6.02 -4.99 10.73
N ASN A 81 6.46 -6.03 10.02
CA ASN A 81 7.52 -5.93 8.99
C ASN A 81 6.96 -5.87 7.57
N ILE A 82 5.76 -6.39 7.36
CA ILE A 82 5.14 -6.45 6.05
C ILE A 82 3.79 -5.78 6.14
N ILE A 83 3.53 -4.86 5.23
CA ILE A 83 2.22 -4.26 5.02
C ILE A 83 1.81 -4.57 3.59
N THR A 84 0.65 -5.19 3.44
CA THR A 84 -0.01 -5.35 2.14
C THR A 84 -1.18 -4.39 2.10
N SER A 85 -1.15 -3.44 1.18
CA SER A 85 -2.26 -2.52 0.93
C SER A 85 -2.94 -2.88 -0.38
N THR A 86 -4.26 -2.97 -0.34
CA THR A 86 -5.11 -3.25 -1.49
C THR A 86 -6.03 -2.07 -1.74
N GLY A 87 -5.90 -1.44 -2.90
CA GLY A 87 -6.80 -0.41 -3.38
C GLY A 87 -7.79 -1.01 -4.37
N THR A 88 -9.08 -0.84 -4.13
CA THR A 88 -10.15 -1.43 -4.94
C THR A 88 -11.11 -0.35 -5.44
N THR A 89 -11.47 -0.43 -6.72
CA THR A 89 -12.47 0.40 -7.38
C THR A 89 -13.52 -0.51 -8.02
N GLY A 90 -14.61 0.06 -8.54
CA GLY A 90 -15.66 -0.71 -9.24
C GLY A 90 -15.16 -1.50 -10.47
N GLU A 91 -14.01 -1.11 -11.04
CA GLU A 91 -13.47 -1.71 -12.27
C GLU A 91 -12.22 -2.56 -12.01
N GLY A 92 -11.74 -2.66 -10.77
CA GLY A 92 -10.59 -3.51 -10.45
C GLY A 92 -9.82 -3.12 -9.19
N SER A 93 -8.80 -3.93 -8.89
CA SER A 93 -7.98 -3.82 -7.68
C SER A 93 -6.47 -3.81 -8.00
N LYS A 94 -5.70 -3.16 -7.13
CA LYS A 94 -4.23 -3.17 -7.12
C LYS A 94 -3.74 -3.44 -5.71
N ILE A 95 -2.67 -4.22 -5.64
CA ILE A 95 -2.06 -4.64 -4.38
C ILE A 95 -0.63 -4.14 -4.38
N LEU A 96 -0.25 -3.44 -3.32
CA LEU A 96 1.12 -3.03 -3.05
C LEU A 96 1.59 -3.68 -1.75
N LYS A 97 2.77 -4.27 -1.80
CA LYS A 97 3.42 -4.86 -0.63
C LYS A 97 4.63 -4.02 -0.27
N TRP A 98 4.66 -3.53 0.96
CA TRP A 98 5.82 -2.89 1.54
C TRP A 98 6.43 -3.81 2.58
N THR A 99 7.71 -4.14 2.38
CA THR A 99 8.51 -4.90 3.33
C THR A 99 9.49 -3.92 3.96
N LEU A 100 9.47 -3.85 5.27
CA LEU A 100 10.47 -3.14 6.04
C LEU A 100 11.85 -3.78 5.80
N GLY A 101 12.80 -2.98 5.32
CA GLY A 101 14.19 -3.40 5.16
C GLY A 101 14.93 -3.54 6.49
N SER A 102 16.05 -4.25 6.47
CA SER A 102 17.02 -4.22 7.55
C SER A 102 17.66 -2.84 7.64
N SER A 103 17.72 -2.28 8.85
CA SER A 103 18.45 -1.04 9.12
C SER A 103 19.93 -1.35 9.30
N THR A 104 20.83 -0.51 8.76
CA THR A 104 22.25 -0.53 9.12
C THR A 104 22.48 0.14 10.47
N GLU A 105 21.60 1.08 10.85
CA GLU A 105 21.58 1.65 12.19
C GLU A 105 20.77 0.75 13.14
N TYR A 106 21.42 0.29 14.20
CA TYR A 106 20.79 -0.45 15.29
C TYR A 106 20.50 0.50 16.44
N ALA A 107 19.33 0.33 17.07
CA ALA A 107 19.10 0.89 18.39
C ALA A 107 19.87 0.04 19.40
N LEU A 108 20.57 0.69 20.33
CA LEU A 108 21.21 0.00 21.44
C LEU A 108 20.11 -0.65 22.29
N PHE A 109 20.19 -1.97 22.47
CA PHE A 109 19.32 -2.73 23.36
C PHE A 109 20.09 -2.93 24.66
N PHE A 110 19.53 -2.39 25.74
CA PHE A 110 20.09 -2.52 27.08
C PHE A 110 19.32 -3.60 27.84
N ASP A 111 19.97 -4.72 28.14
CA ASP A 111 19.39 -5.87 28.85
C ASP A 111 19.44 -5.74 30.38
N GLY A 112 20.17 -4.75 30.88
CA GLY A 112 20.23 -4.35 32.28
C GLY A 112 21.35 -4.99 33.09
N ASP A 113 22.08 -5.97 32.56
CA ASP A 113 23.08 -6.70 33.36
C ASP A 113 24.55 -6.36 33.01
N ASP A 114 24.88 -5.86 31.81
CA ASP A 114 26.27 -5.52 31.46
C ASP A 114 26.39 -4.45 30.34
N ASP A 115 25.44 -3.53 30.31
CA ASP A 115 25.35 -2.54 29.24
C ASP A 115 26.31 -1.35 29.40
N ILE A 116 27.35 -1.29 28.54
CA ILE A 116 28.30 -0.17 28.51
C ILE A 116 28.36 0.41 27.09
N VAL A 117 28.03 1.69 26.97
CA VAL A 117 28.27 2.46 25.73
C VAL A 117 29.56 3.25 25.90
N ASN A 118 30.64 2.77 25.31
CA ASN A 118 31.86 3.56 25.19
C ASN A 118 31.83 4.34 23.87
N ILE A 119 31.68 5.66 23.97
CA ILE A 119 31.90 6.58 22.86
C ILE A 119 33.26 7.19 23.15
N ASP A 120 34.34 6.52 22.74
CA ASP A 120 35.69 7.01 22.96
C ASP A 120 35.75 8.48 22.49
N ALA A 121 36.17 9.36 23.41
CA ALA A 121 36.32 10.78 23.15
C ALA A 121 37.24 10.98 21.93
N ILE A 122 36.80 11.86 21.01
CA ILE A 122 37.59 12.32 19.84
C ILE A 122 39.02 12.69 20.24
#